data_AF-A0A3Q7NSJ0-F1
#
_entry.id   AF-A0A3Q7NSJ0-F1
#
_cell.length_a   1.000
_cell.length_b   1.000
_cell.length_c   1.000
_cell.angle_alpha   90.00
_cell.angle_beta   90.00
_cell.angle_gamma   90.00
#
_symmetry.space_group_name_H-M   'P 1'
#
loop_
_entity.id
_entity.type
_entity.pdbx_description
1 polymer ?
#
loop_
_entity_poly.entity_id
_entity_poly.type
_entity_poly.pdbx_seq_one_letter_code
_entity_poly.pdbx_strand_id
1 'polypeptide(L)'
;MKNARLLCSWQLRAILNGYHQIVQQRMQHSPDLMSFMMELKMILEVALKNKQELYAPPPPPQFYASLIEEIGTLGWDKLVYVDTCLSTIKLKAEDASGRKHLITLKLKAKYPAESPDCFVDFPVSFSVSWTPQSSLISIYGQFLAALESLKAFWDVMDEIDEKTWVLEPEKPTRSATARRIALGNNASININVDPRHPTMLPECCFLGADHVVKPLGIKLSRNIHLWDPENSLLQNLKDVLEIDFPARANLEKSDFSMDCGICYAYQLDGAIPDQVCDNSHCGQPFHQICLYEWLRGLLTSRQSFNIIFGECPYCSKPITLKMSGRKS
;
A
#
# COMPACT_ATOMS: atom_id res chain seq x y z
N MET A 1 -22.00 -23.55 -26.24
CA MET A 1 -20.96 -24.45 -26.81
C MET A 1 -21.44 -25.92 -26.84
N LYS A 2 -22.05 -26.39 -27.95
CA LYS A 2 -22.88 -27.62 -27.93
C LYS A 2 -22.15 -28.97 -27.76
N ASN A 3 -20.83 -29.05 -28.01
CA ASN A 3 -20.04 -30.30 -27.90
C ASN A 3 -18.77 -30.16 -27.04
N ALA A 4 -18.66 -29.09 -26.25
CA ALA A 4 -17.51 -28.88 -25.39
C ALA A 4 -17.49 -29.89 -24.23
N ARG A 5 -16.29 -30.23 -23.75
CA ARG A 5 -16.08 -31.10 -22.58
C ARG A 5 -15.18 -30.36 -21.59
N LEU A 6 -15.58 -30.36 -20.31
CA LEU A 6 -14.76 -29.84 -19.23
C LEU A 6 -13.83 -30.96 -18.74
N LEU A 7 -12.54 -30.87 -19.08
CA LEU A 7 -11.49 -31.72 -18.53
C LEU A 7 -10.73 -30.89 -17.49
N CYS A 8 -10.64 -31.40 -16.28
CA CYS A 8 -10.01 -30.69 -15.17
C CYS A 8 -9.23 -31.65 -14.28
N SER A 9 -8.38 -31.08 -13.42
CA SER A 9 -7.64 -31.84 -12.43
C SER A 9 -8.59 -32.58 -11.48
N TRP A 10 -8.08 -33.65 -10.84
CA TRP A 10 -8.84 -34.41 -9.85
C TRP A 10 -9.34 -33.53 -8.69
N GLN A 11 -8.57 -32.50 -8.30
CA GLN A 11 -8.93 -31.53 -7.26
C GLN A 11 -10.17 -30.73 -7.66
N LEU A 12 -10.19 -30.19 -8.88
CA LEU A 12 -11.32 -29.42 -9.38
C LEU A 12 -12.56 -30.31 -9.56
N ARG A 13 -12.37 -31.54 -10.04
CA ARG A 13 -13.43 -32.53 -10.16
C ARG A 13 -14.04 -32.89 -8.81
N ALA A 14 -13.24 -32.95 -7.75
CA ALA A 14 -13.69 -33.19 -6.38
C ALA A 14 -14.38 -31.97 -5.74
N ILE A 15 -14.15 -30.75 -6.22
CA ILE A 15 -14.89 -29.55 -5.81
C ILE A 15 -16.25 -29.50 -6.52
N LEU A 16 -16.27 -29.80 -7.83
CA LEU A 16 -17.48 -29.83 -8.65
C LEU A 16 -18.35 -31.08 -8.46
N ASN A 17 -18.01 -31.95 -7.49
CA ASN A 17 -18.80 -33.13 -7.19
C ASN A 17 -20.20 -32.71 -6.73
N GLY A 18 -21.25 -33.21 -7.39
CA GLY A 18 -22.64 -32.76 -7.19
C GLY A 18 -23.11 -31.59 -8.07
N TYR A 19 -22.21 -30.83 -8.71
CA TYR A 19 -22.55 -29.70 -9.59
C TYR A 19 -22.49 -30.03 -11.09
N HIS A 20 -22.23 -31.29 -11.45
CA HIS A 20 -21.97 -31.70 -12.84
C HIS A 20 -23.11 -31.35 -13.81
N GLN A 21 -24.37 -31.51 -13.38
CA GLN A 21 -25.53 -31.16 -14.21
C GLN A 21 -25.64 -29.66 -14.47
N ILE A 22 -25.37 -28.85 -13.45
CA ILE A 22 -25.41 -27.38 -13.53
C ILE A 22 -24.30 -26.88 -14.47
N VAL A 23 -23.09 -27.42 -14.32
CA VAL A 23 -21.97 -27.08 -15.22
C VAL A 23 -22.29 -27.44 -16.67
N GLN A 24 -22.88 -28.61 -16.92
CA GLN A 24 -23.30 -29.01 -18.27
C GLN A 24 -24.38 -28.10 -18.84
N GLN A 25 -25.38 -27.72 -18.05
CA GLN A 25 -26.42 -26.78 -18.47
C GLN A 25 -25.81 -25.42 -18.83
N ARG A 26 -24.96 -24.85 -17.96
CA ARG A 26 -24.31 -23.56 -18.24
C ARG A 26 -23.42 -23.60 -19.48
N MET A 27 -22.72 -24.71 -19.73
CA MET A 27 -21.89 -24.89 -20.93
C MET A 27 -22.71 -24.93 -22.24
N GLN A 28 -23.92 -25.49 -22.19
CA GLN A 28 -24.82 -25.54 -23.34
C GLN A 28 -25.43 -24.16 -23.65
N HIS A 29 -25.82 -23.41 -22.62
CA HIS A 29 -26.54 -22.14 -22.75
C HIS A 29 -25.63 -20.91 -22.86
N SER A 30 -24.34 -21.03 -22.52
CA SER A 30 -23.41 -19.92 -22.65
C SER A 30 -23.14 -19.56 -24.12
N PRO A 31 -23.20 -18.26 -24.48
CA PRO A 31 -23.02 -17.80 -25.86
C PRO A 31 -21.56 -17.96 -26.34
N ASP A 32 -20.60 -17.81 -25.44
CA ASP A 32 -19.17 -17.90 -25.71
C ASP A 32 -18.39 -18.47 -24.51
N LEU A 33 -17.08 -18.68 -24.69
CA LEU A 33 -16.19 -19.25 -23.68
C LEU A 33 -16.01 -18.33 -22.46
N MET A 34 -15.88 -17.01 -22.66
CA MET A 34 -15.67 -16.05 -21.58
C MET A 34 -16.88 -16.01 -20.64
N SER A 35 -18.07 -15.97 -21.23
CA SER A 35 -19.35 -16.06 -20.51
C SER A 35 -19.45 -17.36 -19.71
N PHE A 36 -19.06 -18.50 -20.31
CA PHE A 36 -19.01 -19.78 -19.59
C PHE A 36 -17.99 -19.78 -18.45
N MET A 37 -16.81 -19.18 -18.62
CA MET A 37 -15.78 -19.13 -17.58
C MET A 37 -16.23 -18.31 -16.37
N MET A 38 -16.99 -17.23 -16.57
CA MET A 38 -17.60 -16.47 -15.47
C MET A 38 -18.65 -17.29 -14.71
N GLU A 39 -19.52 -18.00 -15.42
CA GLU A 39 -20.52 -18.89 -14.81
C GLU A 39 -19.86 -20.06 -14.06
N LEU A 40 -18.80 -20.65 -14.63
CA LEU A 40 -18.03 -21.71 -13.98
C LEU A 40 -17.31 -21.19 -12.73
N LYS A 41 -16.77 -19.96 -12.77
CA LYS A 41 -16.18 -19.30 -11.59
C LYS A 41 -17.23 -19.14 -10.48
N MET A 42 -18.43 -18.66 -10.78
CA MET A 42 -19.51 -18.53 -9.79
C MET A 42 -19.90 -19.88 -9.18
N ILE A 43 -20.01 -20.94 -9.98
CA ILE A 43 -20.29 -22.30 -9.48
C ILE A 43 -19.16 -22.77 -8.56
N LEU A 44 -17.90 -22.53 -8.94
CA LEU A 44 -16.74 -22.92 -8.14
C LEU A 44 -16.68 -22.17 -6.82
N GLU A 45 -17.00 -20.87 -6.79
CA GLU A 45 -17.06 -20.08 -5.57
C GLU A 45 -18.11 -20.63 -4.59
N VAL A 46 -19.31 -20.96 -5.08
CA VAL A 46 -20.37 -21.58 -4.28
C VAL A 46 -19.97 -22.98 -3.81
N ALA A 47 -19.41 -23.81 -4.70
CA ALA A 47 -18.99 -25.16 -4.36
C ALA A 47 -17.85 -25.16 -3.33
N LEU A 48 -16.89 -24.23 -3.43
CA LEU A 48 -15.81 -24.05 -2.47
C LEU A 48 -16.33 -23.57 -1.11
N LYS A 49 -17.25 -22.62 -1.09
CA LYS A 49 -17.88 -22.14 0.14
C LYS A 49 -18.62 -23.26 0.86
N ASN A 50 -19.47 -24.01 0.14
CA ASN A 50 -20.21 -25.15 0.69
C ASN A 50 -19.27 -26.26 1.16
N LYS A 51 -18.15 -26.50 0.45
CA LYS A 51 -17.15 -27.48 0.86
C LYS A 51 -16.43 -27.03 2.13
N GLN A 52 -16.05 -25.76 2.27
CA GLN A 52 -15.48 -25.23 3.50
C GLN A 52 -16.46 -25.34 4.68
N GLU A 53 -17.75 -25.12 4.46
CA GLU A 53 -18.82 -25.32 5.45
C GLU A 53 -19.04 -26.80 5.82
N LEU A 54 -18.78 -27.75 4.90
CA LEU A 54 -18.94 -29.20 5.13
C LEU A 54 -17.77 -29.86 5.89
N TYR A 55 -16.55 -29.32 5.81
CA TYR A 55 -15.36 -29.95 6.41
C TYR A 55 -14.99 -29.43 7.81
N ALA A 56 -15.61 -28.34 8.27
CA ALA A 56 -15.45 -27.88 9.65
C ALA A 56 -16.80 -28.03 10.38
N PRO A 57 -16.91 -28.89 11.41
CA PRO A 57 -18.10 -28.89 12.24
C PRO A 57 -18.28 -27.47 12.83
N PRO A 58 -19.50 -26.93 12.88
CA PRO A 58 -19.74 -25.64 13.50
C PRO A 58 -19.25 -25.69 14.96
N PRO A 59 -18.65 -24.59 15.46
CA PRO A 59 -18.25 -24.50 16.86
C PRO A 59 -19.42 -24.87 17.80
N PRO A 60 -19.15 -25.50 18.95
CA PRO A 60 -20.18 -25.84 19.91
C PRO A 60 -20.91 -24.58 20.40
N PRO A 61 -22.19 -24.62 20.79
CA PRO A 61 -22.93 -23.43 21.24
C PRO A 61 -22.24 -22.61 22.34
N GLN A 62 -21.47 -23.29 23.20
CA GLN A 62 -20.66 -22.68 24.26
C GLN A 62 -19.65 -21.66 23.69
N PHE A 63 -19.09 -21.92 22.51
CA PHE A 63 -18.18 -21.00 21.82
C PHE A 63 -18.84 -19.64 21.59
N TYR A 64 -20.04 -19.62 21.03
CA TYR A 64 -20.75 -18.37 20.73
C TYR A 64 -21.18 -17.68 22.02
N ALA A 65 -21.64 -18.43 23.03
CA ALA A 65 -22.01 -17.86 24.33
C ALA A 65 -20.82 -17.12 24.98
N SER A 66 -19.65 -17.77 25.05
CA SER A 66 -18.44 -17.15 25.60
C SER A 66 -17.99 -15.96 24.78
N LEU A 67 -18.03 -16.03 23.45
CA LEU A 67 -17.66 -14.92 22.58
C LEU A 67 -18.57 -13.69 22.78
N ILE A 68 -19.88 -13.90 22.91
CA ILE A 68 -20.85 -12.82 23.15
C ILE A 68 -20.64 -12.22 24.54
N GLU A 69 -20.31 -13.03 25.55
CA GLU A 69 -19.94 -12.56 26.89
C GLU A 69 -18.65 -11.72 26.87
N GLU A 70 -17.64 -12.14 26.11
CA GLU A 70 -16.40 -11.39 25.93
C GLU A 70 -16.63 -10.05 25.24
N ILE A 71 -17.45 -10.02 24.18
CA ILE A 71 -17.86 -8.77 23.51
C ILE A 71 -18.64 -7.87 24.49
N GLY A 72 -19.55 -8.45 25.27
CA GLY A 72 -20.32 -7.73 26.28
C GLY A 72 -19.43 -7.09 27.35
N THR A 73 -18.42 -7.83 27.80
CA THR A 73 -17.44 -7.37 28.79
C THR A 73 -16.50 -6.31 28.23
N LEU A 74 -16.08 -6.45 26.96
CA LEU A 74 -15.27 -5.45 26.26
C LEU A 74 -16.04 -4.15 25.98
N GLY A 75 -17.35 -4.27 25.73
CA GLY A 75 -18.23 -3.18 25.36
C GLY A 75 -18.65 -3.25 23.89
N TRP A 76 -19.96 -3.34 23.66
CA TRP A 76 -20.55 -3.38 22.32
C TRP A 76 -20.25 -2.13 21.49
N ASP A 77 -19.95 -1.00 22.12
CA ASP A 77 -19.59 0.23 21.43
C ASP A 77 -18.27 0.12 20.66
N LYS A 78 -17.39 -0.81 21.04
CA LYS A 78 -16.12 -1.10 20.34
C LYS A 78 -16.30 -1.99 19.12
N LEU A 79 -17.42 -2.71 19.03
CA LEU A 79 -17.70 -3.61 17.91
C LEU A 79 -18.23 -2.82 16.71
N VAL A 80 -17.59 -2.96 15.54
CA VAL A 80 -18.07 -2.30 14.30
C VAL A 80 -18.56 -3.26 13.24
N TYR A 81 -18.15 -4.53 13.30
CA TYR A 81 -18.57 -5.53 12.34
C TYR A 81 -18.44 -6.94 12.92
N VAL A 82 -19.39 -7.79 12.55
CA VAL A 82 -19.42 -9.23 12.77
C VAL A 82 -19.95 -9.87 11.48
N ASP A 83 -19.30 -10.94 11.03
CA ASP A 83 -19.82 -11.75 9.93
C ASP A 83 -20.94 -12.69 10.39
N THR A 84 -21.69 -13.26 9.44
CA THR A 84 -22.83 -14.14 9.73
C THR A 84 -22.45 -15.40 10.50
N CYS A 85 -21.20 -15.84 10.39
CA CYS A 85 -20.70 -17.05 11.02
C CYS A 85 -19.99 -16.80 12.36
N LEU A 86 -19.96 -15.54 12.85
CA LEU A 86 -19.22 -15.13 14.06
C LEU A 86 -17.75 -15.60 14.04
N SER A 87 -17.16 -15.68 12.84
CA SER A 87 -15.78 -16.07 12.59
C SER A 87 -14.87 -14.87 12.38
N THR A 88 -15.42 -13.74 11.96
CA THR A 88 -14.67 -12.51 11.71
C THR A 88 -15.32 -11.35 12.44
N ILE A 89 -14.53 -10.71 13.30
CA ILE A 89 -14.93 -9.58 14.13
C ILE A 89 -14.04 -8.38 13.78
N LYS A 90 -14.61 -7.17 13.75
CA LYS A 90 -13.81 -5.95 13.74
C LYS A 90 -14.12 -5.09 14.95
N LEU A 91 -13.07 -4.68 15.63
CA LEU A 91 -13.14 -3.78 16.78
C LEU A 91 -12.51 -2.44 16.39
N LYS A 92 -13.07 -1.35 16.90
CA LYS A 92 -12.50 0.00 16.79
C LYS A 92 -11.86 0.45 18.09
N ALA A 93 -10.85 1.29 17.97
CA ALA A 93 -10.31 2.09 19.05
C ALA A 93 -10.10 3.52 18.55
N GLU A 94 -10.07 4.47 19.49
CA GLU A 94 -9.66 5.83 19.24
C GLU A 94 -8.42 6.09 20.11
N ASP A 95 -7.35 6.60 19.50
CA ASP A 95 -6.14 6.93 20.26
C ASP A 95 -6.26 8.31 20.94
N ALA A 96 -5.25 8.67 21.74
CA ALA A 96 -5.24 9.94 22.46
C ALA A 96 -5.29 11.21 21.56
N SER A 97 -4.97 11.08 20.26
CA SER A 97 -5.07 12.17 19.28
C SER A 97 -6.43 12.19 18.54
N GLY A 98 -7.39 11.33 18.93
CA GLY A 98 -8.70 11.25 18.30
C GLY A 98 -8.73 10.44 17.00
N ARG A 99 -7.66 9.72 16.65
CA ARG A 99 -7.60 8.92 15.42
C ARG A 99 -8.28 7.58 15.63
N LYS A 100 -9.08 7.19 14.65
CA LYS A 100 -9.80 5.91 14.66
C LYS A 100 -8.96 4.81 14.03
N HIS A 101 -8.80 3.72 14.77
CA HIS A 101 -8.06 2.54 14.36
C HIS A 101 -8.95 1.31 14.41
N LEU A 102 -8.67 0.34 13.55
CA LEU A 102 -9.43 -0.90 13.46
C LEU A 102 -8.50 -2.11 13.61
N ILE A 103 -8.96 -3.10 14.37
CA ILE A 103 -8.39 -4.45 14.39
C ILE A 103 -9.43 -5.43 13.88
N THR A 104 -9.05 -6.24 12.90
CA THR A 104 -9.86 -7.35 12.39
C THR A 104 -9.33 -8.64 12.98
N LEU A 105 -10.21 -9.42 13.60
CA LEU A 105 -9.93 -10.70 14.23
C LEU A 105 -10.62 -11.80 13.42
N LYS A 106 -9.86 -12.79 12.97
CA LYS A 106 -10.41 -14.03 12.41
C LYS A 106 -10.28 -15.13 13.46
N LEU A 107 -11.41 -15.49 14.05
CA LEU A 107 -11.53 -16.56 15.03
C LEU A 107 -11.44 -17.91 14.31
N LYS A 108 -10.66 -18.82 14.90
CA LYS A 108 -10.51 -20.18 14.42
C LYS A 108 -11.43 -21.11 15.19
N ALA A 109 -11.74 -22.27 14.62
CA ALA A 109 -12.65 -23.25 15.23
C ALA A 109 -12.23 -23.71 16.65
N LYS A 110 -10.94 -23.62 16.98
CA LYS A 110 -10.37 -24.01 18.28
C LYS A 110 -10.17 -22.83 19.24
N TYR A 111 -10.66 -21.63 18.92
CA TYR A 111 -10.57 -20.50 19.84
C TYR A 111 -11.36 -20.79 21.14
N PRO A 112 -10.84 -20.43 22.33
CA PRO A 112 -9.62 -19.66 22.59
C PRO A 112 -8.32 -20.49 22.72
N ALA A 113 -8.37 -21.82 22.60
CA ALA A 113 -7.18 -22.66 22.69
C ALA A 113 -6.16 -22.38 21.56
N GLU A 114 -6.64 -21.97 20.39
CA GLU A 114 -5.82 -21.43 19.30
C GLU A 114 -6.04 -19.91 19.15
N SER A 115 -4.95 -19.16 18.94
CA SER A 115 -5.02 -17.71 18.78
C SER A 115 -5.77 -17.30 17.51
N PRO A 116 -6.56 -16.22 17.55
CA PRO A 116 -7.15 -15.66 16.35
C PRO A 116 -6.09 -14.99 15.47
N ASP A 117 -6.34 -14.93 14.17
CA ASP A 117 -5.49 -14.15 13.27
C ASP A 117 -5.89 -12.67 13.38
N CYS A 118 -4.93 -11.81 13.68
CA CYS A 118 -5.14 -10.38 13.91
C CYS A 118 -4.59 -9.56 12.75
N PHE A 119 -5.41 -8.66 12.20
CA PHE A 119 -5.04 -7.77 11.11
C PHE A 119 -5.28 -6.32 11.54
N VAL A 120 -4.23 -5.51 11.46
CA VAL A 120 -4.21 -4.09 11.81
C VAL A 120 -3.52 -3.30 10.71
N ASP A 121 -3.83 -2.02 10.59
CA ASP A 121 -3.19 -1.10 9.65
C ASP A 121 -2.00 -0.39 10.32
N PHE A 122 -1.01 -1.17 10.78
CA PHE A 122 0.16 -0.64 11.48
C PHE A 122 1.39 -0.59 10.58
N PRO A 123 2.31 0.35 10.81
CA PRO A 123 3.57 0.44 10.07
C PRO A 123 4.62 -0.59 10.55
N VAL A 124 4.29 -1.36 11.60
CA VAL A 124 5.11 -2.42 12.18
C VAL A 124 4.27 -3.69 12.36
N SER A 125 4.94 -4.84 12.44
CA SER A 125 4.28 -6.11 12.72
C SER A 125 3.57 -6.09 14.09
N PHE A 126 2.31 -6.48 14.12
CA PHE A 126 1.55 -6.65 15.35
C PHE A 126 1.45 -8.13 15.69
N SER A 127 2.06 -8.54 16.80
CA SER A 127 2.05 -9.91 17.29
C SER A 127 1.44 -9.95 18.69
N VAL A 128 0.37 -10.71 18.83
CA VAL A 128 -0.37 -10.85 20.08
C VAL A 128 0.26 -11.96 20.91
N SER A 129 0.58 -11.65 22.17
CA SER A 129 0.86 -12.66 23.19
C SER A 129 -0.45 -13.33 23.60
N TRP A 130 -0.54 -14.65 23.39
CA TRP A 130 -1.78 -15.40 23.53
C TRP A 130 -1.58 -16.66 24.39
N THR A 131 -2.54 -16.90 25.28
CA THR A 131 -2.65 -18.12 26.08
C THR A 131 -4.09 -18.64 25.99
N PRO A 132 -4.37 -19.92 26.31
CA PRO A 132 -5.76 -20.41 26.33
C PRO A 132 -6.70 -19.69 27.32
N GLN A 133 -6.16 -18.89 28.25
CA GLN A 133 -6.90 -18.04 29.20
C GLN A 133 -7.11 -16.61 28.67
N SER A 134 -6.51 -16.29 27.53
CA SER A 134 -6.68 -15.00 26.87
C SER A 134 -8.06 -14.88 26.23
N SER A 135 -8.51 -13.64 26.06
CA SER A 135 -9.83 -13.26 25.54
C SER A 135 -9.71 -12.07 24.58
N LEU A 136 -10.82 -11.66 23.96
CA LEU A 136 -10.90 -10.43 23.17
C LEU A 136 -10.37 -9.20 23.94
N ILE A 137 -10.61 -9.13 25.25
CA ILE A 137 -10.16 -8.04 26.11
C ILE A 137 -8.63 -7.99 26.16
N SER A 138 -7.98 -9.14 26.25
CA SER A 138 -6.51 -9.22 26.28
C SER A 138 -5.86 -8.81 24.95
N ILE A 139 -6.49 -9.13 23.82
CA ILE A 139 -6.06 -8.66 22.49
C ILE A 139 -6.25 -7.15 22.39
N TYR A 140 -7.42 -6.66 22.81
CA TYR A 140 -7.75 -5.24 22.74
C TYR A 140 -6.81 -4.39 23.61
N GLY A 141 -6.45 -4.87 24.80
CA GLY A 141 -5.44 -4.21 25.65
C GLY A 141 -4.07 -4.11 24.98
N GLN A 142 -3.60 -5.18 24.32
CA GLN A 142 -2.35 -5.16 23.56
C GLN A 142 -2.45 -4.24 22.33
N PHE A 143 -3.60 -4.21 21.66
CA PHE A 143 -3.87 -3.31 20.55
C PHE A 143 -3.80 -1.85 20.99
N LEU A 144 -4.45 -1.47 22.09
CA LEU A 144 -4.38 -0.12 22.67
C LEU A 144 -2.94 0.26 23.04
N ALA A 145 -2.20 -0.64 23.69
CA ALA A 145 -0.79 -0.38 24.03
C ALA A 145 0.09 -0.14 22.79
N ALA A 146 -0.18 -0.85 21.69
CA ALA A 146 0.51 -0.62 20.42
C ALA A 146 0.09 0.69 19.75
N LEU A 147 -1.17 1.13 19.89
CA LEU A 147 -1.60 2.45 19.41
C LEU A 147 -0.84 3.56 20.13
N GLU A 148 -0.74 3.48 21.46
CA GLU A 148 -0.03 4.48 22.24
C GLU A 148 1.47 4.54 21.90
N SER A 149 2.11 3.40 21.65
CA SER A 149 3.53 3.38 21.26
C SER A 149 3.81 3.94 19.86
N LEU A 150 2.82 3.94 18.98
CA LEU A 150 2.92 4.46 17.60
C LEU A 150 2.37 5.88 17.45
N LYS A 151 1.86 6.48 18.54
CA LYS A 151 1.28 7.83 18.53
C LYS A 151 2.22 8.86 17.90
N ALA A 152 3.49 8.90 18.33
CA ALA A 152 4.47 9.86 17.83
C ALA A 152 4.71 9.72 16.32
N PHE A 153 4.70 8.49 15.79
CA PHE A 153 4.82 8.25 14.36
C PHE A 153 3.64 8.85 13.61
N TRP A 154 2.41 8.56 14.02
CA TRP A 154 1.24 9.11 13.34
C TRP A 154 1.13 10.63 13.50
N ASP A 155 1.54 11.20 14.63
CA ASP A 155 1.58 12.66 14.81
C ASP A 155 2.51 13.32 13.77
N VAL A 156 3.68 12.73 13.52
CA VAL A 156 4.61 13.18 12.45
C VAL A 156 3.98 13.06 11.06
N MET A 157 3.37 11.91 10.75
CA MET A 157 2.79 11.68 9.43
C MET A 157 1.58 12.59 9.17
N ASP A 158 0.73 12.81 10.19
CA ASP A 158 -0.43 13.72 10.08
C ASP A 158 0.02 15.17 9.82
N GLU A 159 1.08 15.65 10.49
CA GLU A 159 1.61 16.99 10.24
C GLU A 159 2.08 17.15 8.79
N ILE A 160 2.80 16.16 8.27
CA ILE A 160 3.27 16.17 6.88
C ILE A 160 2.09 16.14 5.91
N ASP A 161 1.12 15.25 6.15
CA ASP A 161 -0.05 15.07 5.30
C ASP A 161 -0.96 16.33 5.28
N GLU A 162 -1.01 17.08 6.39
CA GLU A 162 -1.80 18.31 6.52
C GLU A 162 -1.08 19.53 5.92
N LYS A 163 0.22 19.69 6.20
CA LYS A 163 0.95 20.95 5.94
C LYS A 163 1.73 20.96 4.63
N THR A 164 1.85 19.83 3.95
CA THR A 164 2.65 19.72 2.72
C THR A 164 1.83 19.19 1.55
N TRP A 165 2.36 19.35 0.34
CA TRP A 165 1.82 18.68 -0.83
C TRP A 165 2.42 17.27 -0.96
N VAL A 166 1.76 16.30 -0.30
CA VAL A 166 2.04 14.87 -0.48
C VAL A 166 1.53 14.42 -1.85
N LEU A 167 2.44 13.84 -2.62
CA LEU A 167 2.22 13.25 -3.93
C LEU A 167 1.86 11.77 -3.75
N GLU A 168 2.73 11.02 -3.07
CA GLU A 168 2.52 9.59 -2.80
C GLU A 168 2.66 9.23 -1.32
N PRO A 169 1.82 8.31 -0.83
CA PRO A 169 0.58 7.83 -1.49
C PRO A 169 -0.51 8.93 -1.50
N GLU A 170 -1.37 8.96 -2.51
CA GLU A 170 -2.46 9.97 -2.59
C GLU A 170 -3.43 9.89 -1.41
N LYS A 171 -3.65 8.67 -0.91
CA LYS A 171 -4.48 8.35 0.26
C LYS A 171 -3.69 7.44 1.20
N PRO A 172 -2.83 8.01 2.07
CA PRO A 172 -2.01 7.20 2.95
C PRO A 172 -2.85 6.38 3.92
N THR A 173 -2.46 5.11 4.06
CA THR A 173 -2.90 4.24 5.17
C THR A 173 -2.06 4.50 6.41
N ARG A 174 -2.50 4.01 7.57
CA ARG A 174 -1.76 4.14 8.84
C ARG A 174 -0.51 3.27 8.88
N SER A 175 -0.41 2.28 7.97
CA SER A 175 0.79 1.48 7.72
C SER A 175 1.83 2.15 6.82
N ALA A 176 1.50 3.20 6.08
CA ALA A 176 2.41 3.81 5.11
C ALA A 176 3.50 4.66 5.79
N THR A 177 4.75 4.19 5.75
CA THR A 177 5.92 4.86 6.34
C THR A 177 6.61 5.88 5.43
N ALA A 178 6.32 5.82 4.12
CA ALA A 178 6.93 6.68 3.14
C ALA A 178 5.99 7.81 2.70
N ARG A 179 6.58 8.97 2.37
CA ARG A 179 5.91 10.09 1.71
C ARG A 179 6.79 10.66 0.62
N ARG A 180 6.23 10.81 -0.58
CA ARG A 180 6.81 11.67 -1.61
C ARG A 180 6.15 13.04 -1.49
N ILE A 181 6.94 14.06 -1.22
CA ILE A 181 6.48 15.43 -0.96
C ILE A 181 7.00 16.34 -2.06
N ALA A 182 6.15 17.17 -2.63
CA ALA A 182 6.58 18.16 -3.62
C ALA A 182 7.46 19.23 -2.98
N LEU A 183 8.49 19.67 -3.70
CA LEU A 183 9.39 20.77 -3.29
C LEU A 183 9.19 22.04 -4.12
N GLY A 184 8.36 22.00 -5.16
CA GLY A 184 8.29 23.03 -6.21
C GLY A 184 9.26 22.76 -7.36
N ASN A 185 9.16 23.54 -8.44
CA ASN A 185 10.07 23.50 -9.60
C ASN A 185 10.33 22.09 -10.19
N ASN A 186 9.27 21.28 -10.34
CA ASN A 186 9.34 19.89 -10.82
C ASN A 186 10.29 18.98 -10.00
N ALA A 187 10.48 19.29 -8.72
CA ALA A 187 11.23 18.46 -7.78
C ALA A 187 10.35 17.96 -6.63
N SER A 188 10.77 16.82 -6.07
CA SER A 188 10.14 16.17 -4.92
C SER A 188 11.19 15.51 -4.04
N ILE A 189 10.85 15.28 -2.78
CA ILE A 189 11.63 14.47 -1.85
C ILE A 189 10.80 13.25 -1.46
N ASN A 190 11.39 12.07 -1.54
CA ASN A 190 10.83 10.87 -0.95
C ASN A 190 11.50 10.64 0.40
N ILE A 191 10.70 10.60 1.47
CA ILE A 191 11.14 10.28 2.82
C ILE A 191 10.58 8.92 3.23
N ASN A 192 11.34 8.16 4.03
CA ASN A 192 10.87 6.95 4.69
C ASN A 192 11.14 7.05 6.20
N VAL A 193 10.07 7.14 6.99
CA VAL A 193 10.12 7.42 8.43
C VAL A 193 10.14 6.10 9.20
N ASP A 194 11.10 5.95 10.12
CA ASP A 194 11.11 4.82 11.05
C ASP A 194 9.98 5.00 12.09
N PRO A 195 8.99 4.08 12.15
CA PRO A 195 7.89 4.18 13.11
C PRO A 195 8.31 4.16 14.58
N ARG A 196 9.49 3.61 14.89
CA ARG A 196 10.02 3.55 16.26
C ARG A 196 10.80 4.81 16.63
N HIS A 197 11.28 5.55 15.64
CA HIS A 197 12.11 6.73 15.82
C HIS A 197 11.69 7.84 14.83
N PRO A 198 10.44 8.33 14.92
CA PRO A 198 9.83 9.13 13.85
C PRO A 198 10.38 10.54 13.68
N THR A 199 11.11 11.07 14.66
CA THR A 199 11.77 12.39 14.59
C THR A 199 13.26 12.31 14.23
N MET A 200 13.81 11.11 14.06
CA MET A 200 15.18 10.95 13.56
C MET A 200 15.26 11.24 12.07
N LEU A 201 16.46 11.57 11.58
CA LEU A 201 16.72 11.80 10.16
C LEU A 201 16.27 10.59 9.33
N PRO A 202 15.25 10.72 8.45
CA PRO A 202 14.80 9.63 7.62
C PRO A 202 15.72 9.44 6.40
N GLU A 203 15.58 8.31 5.73
CA GLU A 203 16.13 8.16 4.38
C GLU A 203 15.46 9.18 3.44
N CYS A 204 16.27 10.05 2.84
CA CYS A 204 15.81 11.12 1.96
C CYS A 204 16.32 10.87 0.53
N CYS A 205 15.41 10.82 -0.44
CA CYS A 205 15.75 10.69 -1.86
C CYS A 205 15.11 11.83 -2.66
N PHE A 206 15.94 12.71 -3.23
CA PHE A 206 15.48 13.79 -4.08
C PHE A 206 15.25 13.31 -5.52
N LEU A 207 14.14 13.74 -6.11
CA LEU A 207 13.74 13.41 -7.47
C LEU A 207 13.45 14.72 -8.22
N GLY A 208 14.10 14.92 -9.36
CA GLY A 208 14.04 16.15 -10.16
C GLY A 208 15.27 16.30 -11.04
N ALA A 209 15.31 17.36 -11.86
CA ALA A 209 16.49 17.66 -12.67
C ALA A 209 17.72 17.96 -11.79
N ASP A 210 18.91 17.55 -12.24
CA ASP A 210 20.15 17.64 -11.46
C ASP A 210 20.43 19.04 -10.91
N HIS A 211 20.16 20.07 -11.71
CA HIS A 211 20.40 21.47 -11.33
C HIS A 211 19.46 21.95 -10.21
N VAL A 212 18.32 21.28 -10.00
CA VAL A 212 17.37 21.56 -8.91
C VAL A 212 17.70 20.76 -7.66
N VAL A 213 18.02 19.47 -7.80
CA VAL A 213 18.19 18.56 -6.65
C VAL A 213 19.59 18.59 -6.03
N LYS A 214 20.65 18.82 -6.82
CA LYS A 214 22.03 18.86 -6.29
C LYS A 214 22.22 19.94 -5.21
N PRO A 215 21.73 21.18 -5.37
CA PRO A 215 21.79 22.18 -4.31
C PRO A 215 21.10 21.73 -3.01
N LEU A 216 19.97 21.04 -3.11
CA LEU A 216 19.24 20.52 -1.94
C LEU A 216 20.05 19.44 -1.20
N GLY A 217 20.70 18.53 -1.94
CA GLY A 217 21.60 17.53 -1.36
C GLY A 217 22.81 18.15 -0.63
N ILE A 218 23.36 19.25 -1.17
CA ILE A 218 24.44 20.01 -0.52
C ILE A 218 23.94 20.66 0.77
N LYS A 219 22.77 21.32 0.75
CA LYS A 219 22.16 21.91 1.96
C LYS A 219 21.89 20.86 3.03
N LEU A 220 21.30 19.73 2.66
CA LEU A 220 21.06 18.59 3.56
C LEU A 220 22.35 18.17 4.28
N SER A 221 23.42 17.98 3.51
CA SER A 221 24.71 17.53 4.06
C SER A 221 25.38 18.60 4.92
N ARG A 222 25.31 19.88 4.52
CA ARG A 222 25.90 21.02 5.24
C ARG A 222 25.20 21.25 6.59
N ASN A 223 23.88 21.20 6.59
CA ASN A 223 23.04 21.61 7.70
C ASN A 223 22.58 20.44 8.57
N ILE A 224 23.02 19.20 8.30
CA ILE A 224 22.59 18.00 9.02
C ILE A 224 22.79 18.07 10.54
N HIS A 225 23.79 18.85 10.98
CA HIS A 225 24.10 19.08 12.38
C HIS A 225 23.05 19.92 13.12
N LEU A 226 22.16 20.59 12.39
CA LEU A 226 21.03 21.35 12.94
C LEU A 226 19.82 20.44 13.23
N TRP A 227 19.87 19.16 12.87
CA TRP A 227 18.78 18.23 13.13
C TRP A 227 18.59 18.02 14.63
N ASP A 228 17.40 18.35 15.13
CA ASP A 228 17.04 18.24 16.53
C ASP A 228 15.87 17.25 16.71
N PRO A 229 16.07 16.09 17.37
CA PRO A 229 15.01 15.11 17.61
C PRO A 229 13.82 15.63 18.43
N GLU A 230 13.97 16.74 19.16
CA GLU A 230 12.89 17.40 19.90
C GLU A 230 11.97 18.23 18.99
N ASN A 231 12.45 18.61 17.80
CA ASN A 231 11.64 19.27 16.78
C ASN A 231 10.84 18.26 15.96
N SER A 232 9.75 18.74 15.36
CA SER A 232 8.99 17.92 14.43
C SER A 232 9.82 17.60 13.17
N LEU A 233 9.52 16.46 12.55
CA LEU A 233 10.21 16.03 11.33
C LEU A 233 10.10 17.09 10.22
N LEU A 234 8.92 17.68 10.04
CA LEU A 234 8.70 18.71 9.04
C LEU A 234 9.51 19.97 9.33
N GLN A 235 9.61 20.38 10.60
CA GLN A 235 10.41 21.55 10.99
C GLN A 235 11.90 21.32 10.72
N ASN A 236 12.43 20.17 11.13
CA ASN A 236 13.81 19.79 10.81
C ASN A 236 14.09 19.81 9.30
N LEU A 237 13.19 19.27 8.48
CA LEU A 237 13.34 19.29 7.02
C LEU A 237 13.37 20.72 6.46
N LYS A 238 12.54 21.63 6.98
CA LYS A 238 12.55 23.05 6.56
C LYS A 238 13.88 23.72 6.90
N ASP A 239 14.36 23.54 8.13
CA ASP A 239 15.56 24.20 8.62
C ASP A 239 16.81 23.68 7.91
N VAL A 240 16.91 22.36 7.73
CA VAL A 240 18.06 21.72 7.09
C VAL A 240 18.10 21.99 5.59
N LEU A 241 16.95 21.99 4.91
CA LEU A 241 16.88 22.26 3.48
C LEU A 241 16.79 23.75 3.15
N GLU A 242 16.57 24.61 4.15
CA GLU A 242 16.35 26.05 4.01
C GLU A 242 15.28 26.34 2.94
N ILE A 243 14.12 25.67 3.04
CA ILE A 243 12.98 25.83 2.13
C ILE A 243 11.66 25.86 2.90
N ASP A 244 10.67 26.47 2.27
CA ASP A 244 9.27 26.29 2.62
C ASP A 244 8.63 25.21 1.74
N PHE A 245 7.97 24.25 2.35
CA PHE A 245 7.23 23.23 1.61
C PHE A 245 5.94 23.82 1.03
N PRO A 246 5.63 23.56 -0.25
CA PRO A 246 4.38 23.99 -0.84
C PRO A 246 3.19 23.31 -0.14
N ALA A 247 2.19 24.11 0.24
CA ALA A 247 0.93 23.60 0.74
C ALA A 247 0.05 23.15 -0.43
N ARG A 248 -0.74 22.08 -0.23
CA ARG A 248 -1.65 21.53 -1.25
C ARG A 248 -2.64 22.57 -1.81
N ALA A 249 -3.07 23.53 -1.00
CA ALA A 249 -4.07 24.54 -1.38
C ALA A 249 -3.52 25.64 -2.30
N ASN A 250 -2.19 25.80 -2.39
CA ASN A 250 -1.57 26.95 -3.05
C ASN A 250 -1.24 26.72 -4.54
N LEU A 251 -1.47 25.52 -5.08
CA LEU A 251 -1.09 25.14 -6.44
C LEU A 251 -2.28 24.55 -7.19
N GLU A 252 -2.57 25.06 -8.39
CA GLU A 252 -3.54 24.42 -9.29
C GLU A 252 -2.93 23.10 -9.79
N LYS A 253 -3.73 22.04 -9.93
CA LYS A 253 -3.26 20.72 -10.41
C LYS A 253 -2.51 20.79 -11.75
N SER A 254 -2.71 21.84 -12.53
CA SER A 254 -2.05 22.12 -13.81
C SER A 254 -0.59 22.58 -13.68
N ASP A 255 -0.17 23.10 -12.53
CA ASP A 255 1.17 23.70 -12.36
C ASP A 255 2.28 22.65 -12.13
N PHE A 256 1.91 21.38 -11.98
CA PHE A 256 2.83 20.28 -11.66
C PHE A 256 2.44 19.02 -12.44
N SER A 257 2.60 19.07 -13.77
CA SER A 257 2.49 17.88 -14.62
C SER A 257 3.71 16.98 -14.41
N MET A 258 3.61 16.06 -13.45
CA MET A 258 4.58 14.98 -13.29
C MET A 258 4.30 13.77 -14.20
N ASP A 259 3.37 13.89 -15.14
CA ASP A 259 3.06 12.83 -16.08
C ASP A 259 4.27 12.50 -16.95
N CYS A 260 4.46 11.22 -17.21
CA CYS A 260 5.50 10.76 -18.11
C CYS A 260 5.31 11.38 -19.49
N GLY A 261 6.35 12.02 -20.03
CA GLY A 261 6.27 12.64 -21.36
C GLY A 261 6.00 11.64 -22.49
N ILE A 262 6.15 10.33 -22.26
CA ILE A 262 5.94 9.31 -23.31
C ILE A 262 4.54 8.70 -23.22
N CYS A 263 4.15 8.19 -22.06
CA CYS A 263 2.86 7.51 -21.90
C CYS A 263 1.74 8.43 -21.39
N TYR A 264 2.05 9.69 -21.04
CA TYR A 264 1.10 10.67 -20.51
C TYR A 264 0.33 10.18 -19.28
N ALA A 265 0.93 9.23 -18.55
CA ALA A 265 0.38 8.69 -17.33
C ALA A 265 1.31 9.02 -16.18
N TYR A 266 0.71 9.36 -15.05
CA TYR A 266 1.43 9.52 -13.80
C TYR A 266 1.90 8.18 -13.21
N GLN A 267 1.09 7.14 -13.38
CA GLN A 267 1.41 5.80 -12.85
C GLN A 267 1.35 4.78 -13.97
N LEU A 268 2.40 3.97 -14.08
CA LEU A 268 2.49 2.84 -15.01
C LEU A 268 3.00 1.63 -14.24
N ASP A 269 2.16 0.59 -14.12
CA ASP A 269 2.46 -0.64 -13.36
C ASP A 269 2.98 -0.40 -11.93
N GLY A 270 2.43 0.61 -11.26
CA GLY A 270 2.83 1.00 -9.91
C GLY A 270 4.07 1.90 -9.84
N ALA A 271 4.78 2.11 -10.96
CA ALA A 271 5.92 3.03 -11.05
C ALA A 271 5.47 4.46 -11.40
N ILE A 272 6.23 5.43 -10.91
CA ILE A 272 6.08 6.87 -11.16
C ILE A 272 7.23 7.38 -12.04
N PRO A 273 7.07 8.51 -12.74
CA PRO A 273 8.15 9.15 -13.48
C PRO A 273 9.24 9.63 -12.53
N ASP A 274 10.41 9.01 -12.67
CA ASP A 274 11.58 9.19 -11.81
C ASP A 274 12.82 9.65 -12.61
N GLN A 275 12.76 9.61 -13.94
CA GLN A 275 13.82 10.09 -14.83
C GLN A 275 13.44 11.45 -15.40
N VAL A 276 14.24 12.47 -15.16
CA VAL A 276 13.92 13.84 -15.57
C VAL A 276 14.95 14.35 -16.57
N CYS A 277 14.51 15.09 -17.59
CA CYS A 277 15.43 15.77 -18.48
C CYS A 277 16.18 16.90 -17.76
N ASP A 278 17.52 16.84 -17.75
CA ASP A 278 18.35 17.84 -17.06
C ASP A 278 18.39 19.22 -17.72
N ASN A 279 17.90 19.34 -18.96
CA ASN A 279 17.80 20.62 -19.64
C ASN A 279 16.85 21.56 -18.88
N SER A 280 17.34 22.72 -18.46
CA SER A 280 16.61 23.71 -17.64
C SER A 280 15.34 24.25 -18.31
N HIS A 281 15.26 24.20 -19.64
CA HIS A 281 14.08 24.61 -20.41
C HIS A 281 13.11 23.45 -20.71
N CYS A 282 13.42 22.22 -20.26
CA CYS A 282 12.58 21.03 -20.51
C CYS A 282 12.03 20.48 -19.20
N GLY A 283 12.87 19.90 -18.35
CA GLY A 283 12.44 19.31 -17.07
C GLY A 283 11.36 18.21 -17.18
N GLN A 284 11.10 17.66 -18.38
CA GLN A 284 10.05 16.65 -18.57
C GLN A 284 10.43 15.36 -17.82
N PRO A 285 9.53 14.81 -16.99
CA PRO A 285 9.74 13.54 -16.34
C PRO A 285 9.29 12.36 -17.22
N PHE A 286 9.90 11.21 -17.01
CA PHE A 286 9.64 9.95 -17.71
C PHE A 286 9.74 8.78 -16.74
N HIS A 287 8.91 7.75 -16.93
CA HIS A 287 9.16 6.46 -16.29
C HIS A 287 10.46 5.87 -16.83
N GLN A 288 11.26 5.24 -15.95
CA GLN A 288 12.46 4.50 -16.35
C GLN A 288 12.19 3.53 -17.52
N ILE A 289 11.08 2.77 -17.47
CA ILE A 289 10.71 1.80 -18.53
C ILE A 289 10.36 2.52 -19.83
N CYS A 290 9.54 3.57 -19.79
CA CYS A 290 9.17 4.33 -20.99
C CYS A 290 10.41 4.92 -21.68
N LEU A 291 11.30 5.54 -20.90
CA LEU A 291 12.52 6.14 -21.44
C LEU A 291 13.48 5.07 -21.97
N TYR A 292 13.59 3.92 -21.31
CA TYR A 292 14.37 2.77 -21.79
C TYR A 292 13.88 2.27 -23.15
N GLU A 293 12.57 2.02 -23.26
CA GLU A 293 11.91 1.54 -24.47
C GLU A 293 12.07 2.52 -25.64
N TRP A 294 12.02 3.83 -25.34
CA TRP A 294 12.27 4.87 -26.32
C TRP A 294 13.74 4.89 -26.79
N LEU A 295 14.68 5.00 -25.86
CA LEU A 295 16.09 5.18 -26.18
C LEU A 295 16.68 3.97 -26.92
N ARG A 296 16.27 2.74 -26.57
CA ARG A 296 16.75 1.53 -27.27
C ARG A 296 16.30 1.45 -28.73
N GLY A 297 15.22 2.15 -29.10
CA GLY A 297 14.71 2.22 -30.47
C GLY A 297 15.44 3.22 -31.37
N LEU A 298 16.27 4.11 -30.79
CA LEU A 298 16.99 5.14 -31.54
C LEU A 298 18.37 4.64 -31.98
N LEU A 299 18.68 4.82 -33.26
CA LEU A 299 20.02 4.51 -33.81
C LEU A 299 21.13 5.42 -33.24
N THR A 300 20.76 6.58 -32.69
CA THR A 300 21.68 7.57 -32.11
C THR A 300 22.03 7.28 -30.65
N SER A 301 21.28 6.39 -29.99
CA SER A 301 21.53 6.03 -28.60
C SER A 301 22.81 5.22 -28.46
N ARG A 302 23.55 5.50 -27.40
CA ARG A 302 24.77 4.77 -27.03
C ARG A 302 24.58 4.13 -25.67
N GLN A 303 24.97 2.87 -25.53
CA GLN A 303 24.96 2.18 -24.25
C GLN A 303 26.39 1.97 -23.77
N SER A 304 26.65 2.29 -22.51
CA SER A 304 27.88 1.95 -21.80
C SER A 304 27.51 1.34 -20.45
N PHE A 305 27.88 0.07 -20.24
CA PHE A 305 27.49 -0.69 -19.06
C PHE A 305 25.97 -0.64 -18.80
N ASN A 306 25.55 -0.14 -17.64
CA ASN A 306 24.17 0.05 -17.22
C ASN A 306 23.65 1.46 -17.48
N ILE A 307 24.30 2.24 -18.34
CA ILE A 307 23.90 3.61 -18.67
C ILE A 307 23.62 3.72 -20.17
N ILE A 308 22.47 4.29 -20.51
CA ILE A 308 22.08 4.62 -21.89
C ILE A 308 22.12 6.13 -22.04
N PHE A 309 22.80 6.59 -23.08
CA PHE A 309 22.88 7.98 -23.48
C PHE A 309 22.08 8.16 -24.76
N GLY A 310 21.28 9.21 -24.83
CA GLY A 310 20.57 9.56 -26.06
C GLY A 310 19.97 10.96 -25.97
N GLU A 311 18.89 11.17 -26.70
CA GLU A 311 18.22 12.47 -26.79
C GLU A 311 16.84 12.43 -26.13
N CYS A 312 16.51 13.49 -25.40
CA CYS A 312 15.22 13.66 -24.76
C CYS A 312 14.09 13.66 -25.81
N PRO A 313 13.02 12.85 -25.63
CA PRO A 313 11.88 12.82 -26.56
C PRO A 313 11.19 14.18 -26.75
N TYR A 314 11.31 15.09 -25.79
CA TYR A 314 10.63 16.39 -25.79
C TYR A 314 11.45 17.52 -26.38
N CYS A 315 12.74 17.62 -26.02
CA CYS A 315 13.57 18.77 -26.38
C CYS A 315 14.80 18.42 -27.23
N SER A 316 14.99 17.14 -27.54
CA SER A 316 16.14 16.60 -28.30
C SER A 316 17.51 16.93 -27.71
N LYS A 317 17.57 17.42 -26.46
CA LYS A 317 18.84 17.62 -25.73
C LYS A 317 19.33 16.30 -25.13
N PRO A 318 20.63 16.18 -24.83
CA PRO A 318 21.18 14.97 -24.22
C PRO A 318 20.44 14.58 -22.95
N ILE A 319 20.10 13.30 -22.83
CA ILE A 319 19.52 12.69 -21.63
C ILE A 319 20.25 11.38 -21.33
N THR A 320 20.40 11.07 -20.05
CA THR A 320 21.06 9.87 -19.57
C THR A 320 20.08 9.04 -18.76
N LEU A 321 20.03 7.74 -19.03
CA LEU A 321 19.22 6.77 -18.30
C LEU A 321 20.13 5.76 -17.61
N LYS A 322 20.05 5.67 -16.29
CA LYS A 322 20.73 4.64 -15.51
C LYS A 322 19.79 3.46 -15.28
N MET A 323 20.17 2.29 -15.78
CA MET A 323 19.44 1.06 -15.57
C MET A 323 19.68 0.57 -14.13
N SER A 324 18.71 0.82 -13.25
CA SER A 324 18.64 0.17 -11.95
C SER A 324 18.32 -1.32 -12.16
N GLY A 325 19.08 -2.23 -11.57
CA GLY A 325 18.74 -3.64 -11.57
C GLY A 325 17.34 -3.83 -11.02
N ARG A 326 16.52 -4.70 -11.63
CA ARG A 326 15.18 -5.05 -11.12
C ARG A 326 15.33 -5.36 -9.62
N LYS A 327 14.66 -4.59 -8.76
CA LYS A 327 14.39 -5.04 -7.39
C LYS A 327 13.51 -6.29 -7.56
N SER A 328 14.12 -7.45 -7.38
CA SER A 328 13.49 -8.77 -7.41
C SER A 328 12.51 -8.94 -6.26
#